data_AF-A0A399E0D0-F1
#
_entry.id   AF-A0A399E0D0-F1
#
_cell.length_a   1.000
_cell.length_b   1.000
_cell.length_c   1.000
_cell.angle_alpha   90.00
_cell.angle_beta   90.00
_cell.angle_gamma   90.00
#
_symmetry.space_group_name_H-M   'P 1'
#
loop_
_entity.id
_entity.type
_entity.pdbx_description
1 polymer ?
#
loop_
_entity_poly.entity_id
_entity_poly.type
_entity_poly.pdbx_seq_one_letter_code
_entity_poly.pdbx_strand_id
1 'polypeptide(L)' 'MSRIEEYLPWAEIFIQTRRVVAVRVDAERGEYEALSETGSSYFIERLEQAQALLRVLQTAEQRTEKV' A
#
# COMPACT_ATOMS: atom_id res chain seq x y z
N MET A 1 17.55 -9.76 -0.45
CA MET A 1 16.22 -9.44 0.11
C MET A 1 15.71 -8.23 -0.64
N SER A 2 14.47 -8.25 -1.12
CA SER A 2 13.91 -7.07 -1.79
C SER A 2 13.62 -6.02 -0.71
N ARG A 3 14.00 -4.76 -0.93
CA ARG A 3 13.72 -3.65 0.01
C ARG A 3 12.23 -3.52 0.35
N ILE A 4 11.34 -4.03 -0.52
CA ILE A 4 9.90 -4.10 -0.28
C ILE A 4 9.57 -4.97 0.94
N GLU A 5 10.27 -6.09 1.15
CA GLU A 5 10.01 -7.04 2.24
C GLU A 5 10.28 -6.40 3.61
N GLU A 6 11.24 -5.49 3.70
CA GLU A 6 11.56 -4.73 4.90
C GLU A 6 10.41 -3.79 5.32
N TYR A 7 9.60 -3.35 4.35
CA TYR A 7 8.45 -2.46 4.60
C TYR A 7 7.12 -3.19 4.80
N LEU A 8 7.04 -4.51 4.62
CA LEU A 8 5.78 -5.25 4.76
C LEU A 8 5.15 -5.09 6.16
N PRO A 9 5.88 -5.24 7.29
CA PRO A 9 5.28 -5.06 8.61
C PRO A 9 4.73 -3.65 8.83
N TRP A 10 5.43 -2.64 8.31
CA TRP A 10 4.96 -1.25 8.34
C TRP A 10 3.71 -1.07 7.47
N ALA A 11 3.68 -1.64 6.27
CA ALA A 11 2.57 -1.52 5.34
C ALA A 11 1.28 -2.14 5.90
N GLU A 12 1.37 -3.29 6.56
CA GLU A 12 0.22 -3.92 7.24
C GLU A 12 -0.37 -3.00 8.32
N ILE A 13 0.47 -2.47 9.20
CA ILE A 13 0.05 -1.54 10.27
C ILE A 13 -0.55 -0.27 9.66
N PHE A 14 0.08 0.28 8.61
CA PHE A 14 -0.37 1.49 7.95
C PHE A 14 -1.76 1.33 7.33
N ILE A 15 -1.97 0.24 6.57
CA ILE A 15 -3.27 -0.07 5.95
C ILE A 15 -4.36 -0.19 7.00
N GLN A 16 -4.12 -0.95 8.07
CA GLN A 16 -5.10 -1.14 9.14
C GLN A 16 -5.43 0.19 9.86
N THR A 17 -4.40 0.97 10.18
CA THR A 17 -4.55 2.22 10.95
C THR A 17 -5.27 3.30 10.13
N ARG A 18 -4.92 3.41 8.84
CA ARG A 18 -5.43 4.46 7.95
C ARG A 18 -6.60 4.00 7.09
N ARG A 19 -7.02 2.73 7.21
CA ARG A 19 -8.05 2.09 6.38
C ARG A 19 -7.80 2.31 4.89
N VAL A 20 -6.57 2.06 4.47
CA VAL A 20 -6.17 2.21 3.07
C VAL A 20 -6.87 1.14 2.24
N VAL A 21 -7.43 1.53 1.10
CA VAL A 21 -8.11 0.64 0.15
C VAL A 21 -7.49 0.66 -1.24
N ALA A 22 -6.71 1.69 -1.56
CA ALA A 22 -6.04 1.77 -2.85
C ALA A 22 -4.71 2.50 -2.72
N VAL A 23 -3.80 2.21 -3.65
CA VAL A 23 -2.52 2.90 -3.77
C VAL A 23 -2.32 3.29 -5.23
N ARG A 24 -2.04 4.57 -5.47
CA ARG A 24 -1.62 5.08 -6.78
C ARG A 24 -0.11 5.19 -6.79
N VAL A 25 0.50 4.68 -7.85
CA VAL A 25 1.95 4.76 -8.10
C VAL A 25 2.16 5.40 -9.45
N ASP A 26 2.78 6.57 -9.46
CA ASP A 26 3.30 7.21 -10.66
C ASP A 26 4.83 7.23 -10.57
N ALA A 27 5.46 6.22 -11.18
CA ALA A 27 6.91 6.06 -11.14
C ALA A 27 7.64 7.08 -12.04
N GLU A 28 6.97 7.63 -13.06
CA GLU A 28 7.56 8.63 -13.95
C GLU A 28 7.69 9.98 -13.25
N ARG A 29 6.71 10.32 -12.42
CA ARG A 29 6.69 11.55 -11.63
C ARG A 29 7.26 11.38 -10.22
N GLY A 30 7.49 10.15 -9.80
CA GLY A 30 7.93 9.83 -8.43
C GLY A 30 6.86 10.14 -7.38
N GLU A 31 5.58 10.08 -7.77
CA GLU A 31 4.45 10.41 -6.91
C GLU A 31 3.75 9.12 -6.46
N TYR A 32 3.62 8.94 -5.14
CA TYR A 32 3.04 7.75 -4.54
C TYR A 32 1.99 8.15 -3.51
N GLU A 33 0.81 7.56 -3.60
CA GLU A 33 -0.35 7.98 -2.79
C GLU A 33 -1.15 6.76 -2.32
N ALA A 34 -1.51 6.74 -1.03
CA ALA A 34 -2.45 5.79 -0.46
C ALA A 34 -3.80 6.48 -0.21
N LEU A 35 -4.89 5.82 -0.61
CA LEU A 35 -6.26 6.32 -0.46
C LEU A 35 -7.00 5.51 0.60
N SER A 36 -7.63 6.18 1.55
CA SER A 36 -8.48 5.53 2.57
C SER A 36 -9.93 5.40 2.16
N GLU A 37 -10.65 4.51 2.85
CA GLU A 37 -12.12 4.37 2.75
C GLU A 37 -12.87 5.69 2.96
N THR A 38 -12.32 6.59 3.77
CA THR A 38 -12.91 7.90 4.08
C THR A 38 -12.64 8.96 3.03
N GLY A 39 -11.92 8.63 1.95
CA GLY A 39 -11.48 9.57 0.91
C GLY A 39 -10.27 10.41 1.28
N SER A 40 -9.58 10.09 2.38
CA SER A 40 -8.31 10.77 2.73
C SER A 40 -7.18 10.23 1.87
N SER A 41 -6.27 11.12 1.50
CA SER A 41 -5.05 10.78 0.76
C SER A 41 -3.82 10.92 1.66
N TYR A 42 -2.88 9.98 1.52
CA TYR A 42 -1.58 9.99 2.20
C TYR A 42 -0.46 9.84 1.18
N PHE A 43 0.40 10.86 1.07
CA PHE A 43 1.61 10.80 0.27
C PHE A 43 2.63 9.82 0.87
N ILE A 44 3.23 9.01 0.02
CA ILE A 44 4.24 8.03 0.38
C ILE A 44 5.58 8.49 -0.20
N GLU A 45 6.64 8.43 0.59
CA GLU A 45 7.93 9.03 0.22
C GLU A 45 8.78 8.13 -0.69
N ARG A 46 8.57 6.81 -0.62
CA ARG A 46 9.41 5.81 -1.29
C ARG A 46 8.59 4.88 -2.15
N LEU A 47 9.11 4.55 -3.32
CA LEU A 47 8.50 3.57 -4.22
C LEU A 47 8.33 2.22 -3.51
N GLU A 48 9.33 1.78 -2.76
CA GLU A 48 9.32 0.48 -2.07
C GLU A 48 8.23 0.41 -0.99
N GLN A 49 7.91 1.53 -0.34
CA GLN A 49 6.80 1.62 0.60
C GLN A 49 5.45 1.51 -0.13
N ALA A 50 5.30 2.21 -1.25
CA ALA A 50 4.08 2.15 -2.05
C ALA A 50 3.85 0.74 -2.63
N GLN A 51 4.92 0.08 -3.08
CA GLN A 51 4.89 -1.31 -3.54
C GLN A 51 4.55 -2.29 -2.40
N ALA A 52 5.06 -2.06 -1.19
CA ALA A 52 4.71 -2.86 -0.02
C ALA A 52 3.21 -2.74 0.32
N LEU A 53 2.65 -1.52 0.31
CA LEU A 53 1.22 -1.29 0.51
C LEU A 53 0.38 -2.01 -0.56
N LEU A 54 0.73 -1.86 -1.84
CA LEU A 54 0.05 -2.57 -2.94
C LEU A 54 0.05 -4.08 -2.74
N ARG A 55 1.19 -4.66 -2.35
CA ARG A 55 1.30 -6.11 -2.16
C ARG A 55 0.42 -6.62 -1.02
N VAL A 56 0.30 -5.88 0.07
CA VAL A 56 -0.58 -6.24 1.19
C VAL A 56 -2.04 -6.20 0.75
N LEU A 57 -2.47 -5.14 0.04
CA LEU A 57 -3.84 -5.02 -0.46
C LEU A 57 -4.20 -6.16 -1.42
N GLN A 58 -3.34 -6.47 -2.39
CA GLN A 58 -3.56 -7.57 -3.34
C GLN A 58 -3.64 -8.94 -2.64
N THR A 59 -2.83 -9.14 -1.59
CA THR A 59 -2.87 -10.38 -0.81
C THR A 59 -4.19 -10.51 -0.03
N ALA A 60 -4.73 -9.39 0.45
CA ALA A 60 -6.02 -9.37 1.13
C ALA A 60 -7.19 -9.64 0.17
N GLU A 61 -7.19 -9.03 -1.02
CA GLU A 61 -8.21 -9.26 -2.05
C GLU A 61 -8.23 -10.73 -2.51
N GLN A 62 -7.06 -11.31 -2.80
CA GLN A 62 -6.94 -12.72 -3.18
C GLN A 62 -7.40 -13.70 -2.10
N ARG A 63 -7.37 -13.31 -0.82
CA ARG A 63 -7.93 -14.12 0.26
C ARG A 63 -9.45 -14.05 0.27
N THR A 64 -10.04 -12.89 -0.02
CA THR A 64 -11.49 -12.71 -0.09
C THR A 64 -12.10 -13.42 -1.31
N GLU A 65 -11.40 -13.46 -2.44
CA GLU A 65 -11.88 -14.17 -3.65
C GLU A 65 -11.87 -15.71 -3.53
N LYS A 66 -11.15 -16.27 -2.55
CA LYS A 66 -11.02 -17.72 -2.36
C LYS A 66 -12.00 -18.30 -1.32
N VAL A 67 -12.92 -17.49 -0.79
CA VAL A 67 -13.92 -17.89 0.22
C VAL A 67 -15.30 -18.05 -0.39
#